data_AF-A0A5B1R5R4-F1
#
_entry.id   AF-A0A5B1R5R4-F1
#
_cell.length_a   1.000
_cell.length_b   1.000
_cell.length_c   1.000
_cell.angle_alpha   90.00
_cell.angle_beta   90.00
_cell.angle_gamma   90.00
#
_symmetry.space_group_name_H-M   'P 1'
#
loop_
_entity.id
_entity.type
_entity.pdbx_description
1 polymer ?
#
loop_
_entity_poly.entity_id
_entity_poly.type
_entity_poly.pdbx_seq_one_letter_code
_entity_poly.pdbx_strand_id
1 'polypeptide(L)'
;MYDELDSVFGPDLRVIDADVGHAGPFTSTMHCNIRPAEFSLMSKFLNARCTTGDITKTMCISLVCYSAEDLANARGAKEQSGAWEQVLLRCRPVAWPNRGPLSALVNDKIPVPLSAPMKVCTSTNHMRFYLVDDRAVCQVFDNVIPISSFLKAGKNRIQIRQQANLSDFIFFLVAHHPIRGQLKEIAEVRKQEMEWARYVHGVCRPPETVDEVWERFKMDLKNL
;
A
#
# COMPACT_ATOMS: atom_id res chain seq x y z
N MET A 1 8.74 21.66 -12.10
CA MET A 1 7.67 21.02 -12.91
C MET A 1 8.29 19.74 -13.45
N TYR A 2 8.30 18.67 -12.65
CA TYR A 2 8.75 17.34 -13.08
C TYR A 2 7.53 16.45 -12.95
N ASP A 3 6.73 16.45 -13.99
CA ASP A 3 5.66 15.50 -14.18
C ASP A 3 5.92 14.81 -15.52
N GLU A 4 5.46 13.57 -15.63
CA GLU A 4 5.45 12.72 -16.82
C GLU A 4 6.61 11.71 -16.96
N LEU A 5 6.24 10.43 -16.74
CA LEU A 5 6.86 9.16 -17.18
C LEU A 5 7.60 8.27 -16.15
N ASP A 6 7.63 8.61 -14.86
CA ASP A 6 8.20 7.67 -13.88
C ASP A 6 7.16 6.64 -13.41
N SER A 7 7.56 5.36 -13.41
CA SER A 7 6.82 4.25 -12.76
C SER A 7 6.57 4.56 -11.28
N VAL A 8 5.49 3.99 -10.75
CA VAL A 8 5.16 4.11 -9.31
C VAL A 8 6.20 3.37 -8.46
N PHE A 9 6.89 2.39 -9.06
CA PHE A 9 7.89 1.56 -8.40
C PHE A 9 9.31 2.09 -8.59
N GLY A 10 10.15 1.83 -7.58
CA GLY A 10 11.60 2.03 -7.68
C GLY A 10 12.31 0.89 -8.43
N PRO A 11 13.62 1.03 -8.70
CA PRO A 11 14.39 0.08 -9.51
C PRO A 11 14.49 -1.33 -8.90
N ASP A 12 14.24 -1.48 -7.60
CA ASP A 12 14.26 -2.76 -6.89
C ASP A 12 12.95 -3.57 -7.02
N LEU A 13 12.08 -3.19 -7.97
CA LEU A 13 10.87 -3.94 -8.30
C LEU A 13 11.24 -5.37 -8.71
N ARG A 14 10.54 -6.36 -8.14
CA ARG A 14 10.64 -7.77 -8.51
C ARG A 14 9.26 -8.34 -8.80
N VAL A 15 9.10 -8.93 -9.98
CA VAL A 15 7.89 -9.68 -10.32
C VAL A 15 7.98 -11.05 -9.66
N ILE A 16 6.98 -11.39 -8.86
CA ILE A 16 6.88 -12.69 -8.21
C ILE A 16 6.09 -13.65 -9.10
N ASP A 17 4.96 -13.18 -9.60
CA ASP A 17 4.05 -13.96 -10.43
C ASP A 17 3.25 -13.01 -11.34
N ALA A 18 2.75 -13.55 -12.44
CA ALA A 18 1.97 -12.79 -13.41
C ALA A 18 0.92 -13.69 -14.03
N ASP A 19 -0.25 -13.11 -14.32
CA ASP A 19 -1.34 -13.85 -14.91
C ASP A 19 -2.18 -12.96 -15.82
N VAL A 20 -2.62 -13.53 -16.93
CA VAL A 20 -3.41 -12.80 -17.93
C VAL A 20 -4.89 -12.96 -17.58
N GLY A 21 -5.65 -11.88 -17.67
CA GLY A 21 -7.10 -11.99 -17.50
C GLY A 21 -7.74 -12.86 -18.58
N HIS A 22 -8.91 -13.40 -18.28
CA HIS A 22 -9.58 -14.36 -19.17
C HIS A 22 -10.89 -13.83 -19.76
N ALA A 23 -11.33 -14.43 -20.85
CA ALA A 23 -12.60 -14.15 -21.51
C ALA A 23 -13.79 -14.81 -20.77
N GLY A 24 -14.11 -14.34 -19.57
CA GLY A 24 -15.27 -14.80 -18.79
C GLY A 24 -14.95 -15.17 -17.35
N PRO A 25 -15.87 -15.84 -16.62
CA PRO A 25 -15.63 -16.26 -15.25
C PRO A 25 -14.43 -17.21 -15.16
N PHE A 26 -13.45 -16.82 -14.34
CA PHE A 26 -12.22 -17.59 -14.17
C PHE A 26 -11.65 -17.37 -12.77
N THR A 27 -10.95 -18.36 -12.25
CA THR A 27 -10.17 -18.23 -11.02
C THR A 27 -8.74 -18.62 -11.32
N SER A 28 -7.85 -17.64 -11.32
CA SER A 28 -6.43 -17.90 -11.43
C SER A 28 -5.79 -17.97 -10.06
N THR A 29 -4.61 -18.60 -10.00
CA THR A 29 -3.89 -18.80 -8.75
C THR A 29 -2.43 -18.44 -8.92
N MET A 30 -1.99 -17.42 -8.20
CA MET A 30 -0.60 -17.02 -8.06
C MET A 30 0.00 -17.60 -6.78
N HIS A 31 1.29 -17.90 -6.83
CA HIS A 31 2.02 -18.46 -5.68
C HIS A 31 3.20 -17.58 -5.31
N CYS A 32 3.42 -17.40 -4.01
CA CYS A 32 4.66 -16.80 -3.54
C CYS A 32 5.20 -17.52 -2.30
N ASN A 33 6.53 -17.61 -2.21
CA ASN A 33 7.22 -18.13 -1.04
C ASN A 33 8.04 -17.00 -0.41
N ILE A 34 7.66 -16.59 0.79
CA ILE A 34 8.29 -15.46 1.49
C ILE A 34 9.30 -16.01 2.48
N ARG A 35 10.58 -15.69 2.29
CA ARG A 35 11.62 -16.12 3.24
C ARG A 35 11.44 -15.40 4.59
N PRO A 36 11.85 -16.00 5.72
CA PRO A 36 11.75 -15.34 7.03
C PRO A 36 12.41 -13.96 7.10
N ALA A 37 13.53 -13.76 6.40
CA ALA A 37 14.21 -12.46 6.32
C ALA A 37 13.38 -11.41 5.56
N GLU A 38 12.76 -11.80 4.44
CA GLU A 38 11.84 -10.93 3.67
C GLU A 38 10.58 -10.60 4.49
N PHE A 39 10.04 -11.59 5.20
CA PHE A 39 8.90 -11.39 6.09
C PHE A 39 9.22 -10.43 7.24
N SER A 40 10.45 -10.45 7.78
CA SER A 40 10.91 -9.50 8.78
C SER A 40 10.93 -8.06 8.24
N LEU A 41 11.45 -7.85 7.02
CA LEU A 41 11.41 -6.53 6.36
C LEU A 41 9.98 -6.05 6.12
N MET A 42 9.09 -6.94 5.69
CA MET A 42 7.68 -6.64 5.50
C MET A 42 6.97 -6.32 6.83
N SER A 43 7.29 -7.05 7.90
CA SER A 43 6.73 -6.81 9.23
C SER A 43 7.11 -5.44 9.77
N LYS A 44 8.32 -4.93 9.47
CA LYS A 44 8.70 -3.55 9.82
C LYS A 44 7.80 -2.52 9.14
N PHE A 45 7.44 -2.74 7.88
CA PHE A 45 6.51 -1.87 7.16
C PHE A 45 5.09 -1.96 7.73
N LEU A 46 4.59 -3.17 7.99
CA LEU A 46 3.25 -3.38 8.57
C LEU A 46 3.11 -2.72 9.94
N ASN A 47 4.19 -2.67 10.71
CA ASN A 47 4.25 -2.01 12.01
C ASN A 47 4.84 -0.59 11.93
N ALA A 48 4.86 0.05 10.76
CA ALA A 48 5.52 1.34 10.56
C ALA A 48 4.97 2.47 11.45
N ARG A 49 3.72 2.37 11.93
CA ARG A 49 3.17 3.30 12.92
C ARG A 49 3.96 3.28 14.23
N CYS A 50 4.29 2.08 14.70
CA CYS A 50 5.00 1.88 15.98
C CYS A 50 6.53 1.74 15.82
N THR A 51 7.02 1.53 14.60
CA THR A 51 8.44 1.32 14.35
C THR A 51 9.15 2.65 14.19
N THR A 52 10.18 2.88 15.00
CA THR A 52 11.10 4.02 14.84
C THR A 52 12.12 3.73 13.74
N GLY A 53 12.47 4.76 12.95
CA GLY A 53 13.49 4.66 11.91
C GLY A 53 12.96 4.72 10.47
N ASP A 54 13.91 4.60 9.53
CA ASP A 54 13.67 4.68 8.10
C ASP A 54 13.00 3.40 7.56
N ILE A 55 11.81 3.56 6.98
CA ILE A 55 11.03 2.48 6.38
C ILE A 55 11.16 2.41 4.86
N THR A 56 11.90 3.33 4.23
CA THR A 56 11.99 3.43 2.76
C THR A 56 12.58 2.18 2.09
N LYS A 57 13.37 1.40 2.84
CA LYS A 57 14.00 0.14 2.39
C LYS A 57 13.31 -1.11 2.94
N THR A 58 12.10 -0.98 3.47
CA THR A 58 11.28 -2.14 3.87
C THR A 58 10.67 -2.80 2.64
N MET A 59 10.08 -3.98 2.81
CA MET A 59 9.52 -4.73 1.69
C MET A 59 7.99 -4.68 1.71
N CYS A 60 7.41 -4.41 0.55
CA CYS A 60 5.98 -4.53 0.31
C CYS A 60 5.74 -5.57 -0.78
N ILE A 61 4.64 -6.30 -0.65
CA ILE A 61 4.05 -7.12 -1.70
C ILE A 61 2.67 -6.60 -2.02
N SER A 62 2.44 -6.39 -3.31
CA SER A 62 1.21 -5.78 -3.83
C SER A 62 0.74 -6.49 -5.10
N LEU A 63 -0.56 -6.36 -5.34
CA LEU A 63 -1.18 -6.67 -6.61
C LEU A 63 -1.28 -5.41 -7.47
N VAL A 64 -1.02 -5.56 -8.76
CA VAL A 64 -1.17 -4.49 -9.76
C VAL A 64 -1.81 -5.01 -11.03
N CYS A 65 -2.47 -4.10 -11.73
CA CYS A 65 -3.15 -4.35 -13.00
C CYS A 65 -2.52 -3.47 -14.08
N TYR A 66 -2.30 -4.04 -15.26
CA TYR A 66 -1.79 -3.34 -16.45
C TYR A 66 -2.63 -3.69 -17.67
N SER A 67 -2.71 -2.78 -18.63
CA SER A 67 -3.26 -3.06 -19.96
C SER A 67 -2.28 -3.98 -20.72
N ALA A 68 -2.79 -5.04 -21.34
CA ALA A 68 -2.00 -5.91 -22.19
C ALA A 68 -1.43 -5.13 -23.40
N GLU A 69 -2.17 -4.15 -23.91
CA GLU A 69 -1.74 -3.27 -25.00
C GLU A 69 -0.56 -2.39 -24.58
N ASP A 70 -0.65 -1.72 -23.43
CA ASP A 70 0.43 -0.84 -22.94
C ASP A 70 1.72 -1.63 -22.70
N LEU A 71 1.59 -2.84 -22.15
CA LEU A 71 2.72 -3.73 -21.93
C LEU A 71 3.33 -4.21 -23.25
N ALA A 72 2.51 -4.55 -24.25
CA ALA A 72 2.99 -4.93 -25.57
C ALA A 72 3.74 -3.77 -26.25
N ASN A 73 3.21 -2.55 -26.13
CA ASN A 73 3.83 -1.34 -26.65
C ASN A 73 5.18 -1.04 -25.96
N ALA A 74 5.23 -1.14 -24.63
CA ALA A 74 6.44 -0.87 -23.86
C ALA A 74 7.54 -1.94 -24.04
N ARG A 75 7.15 -3.18 -24.33
CA ARG A 75 8.08 -4.28 -24.64
C ARG A 75 8.68 -4.14 -26.03
N GLY A 76 7.98 -3.46 -26.96
CA GLY A 76 8.43 -3.24 -28.33
C GLY A 76 8.51 -4.52 -29.17
N ALA A 77 8.56 -4.38 -30.50
CA ALA A 77 8.52 -5.50 -31.44
C ALA A 77 9.74 -6.45 -31.38
N LYS A 78 10.87 -6.00 -30.80
CA LYS A 78 12.17 -6.70 -30.82
C LYS A 78 12.60 -7.35 -29.50
N GLU A 79 11.95 -7.03 -28.37
CA GLU A 79 12.32 -7.50 -27.03
C GLU A 79 11.28 -8.46 -26.44
N GLN A 80 10.89 -9.49 -27.19
CA GLN A 80 9.89 -10.48 -26.75
C GLN A 80 10.33 -11.32 -25.52
N SER A 81 11.61 -11.24 -25.11
CA SER A 81 12.21 -12.01 -24.02
C SER A 81 12.67 -11.16 -22.82
N GLY A 82 12.39 -9.85 -22.80
CA GLY A 82 12.81 -8.99 -21.68
C GLY A 82 12.14 -9.37 -20.35
N ALA A 83 12.87 -9.19 -19.25
CA ALA A 83 12.36 -9.36 -17.88
C ALA A 83 11.22 -8.35 -17.62
N TRP A 84 10.11 -8.80 -17.01
CA TRP A 84 8.92 -7.98 -16.80
C TRP A 84 9.22 -6.72 -15.98
N GLU A 85 10.16 -6.78 -15.04
CA GLU A 85 10.60 -5.65 -14.22
C GLU A 85 10.94 -4.43 -15.05
N GLN A 86 11.71 -4.60 -16.13
CA GLN A 86 12.12 -3.48 -17.00
C GLN A 86 10.95 -2.87 -17.76
N VAL A 87 9.96 -3.70 -18.13
CA VAL A 87 8.73 -3.24 -18.78
C VAL A 87 7.87 -2.47 -17.77
N LEU A 88 7.67 -3.02 -16.57
CA LEU A 88 6.86 -2.40 -15.52
C LEU A 88 7.46 -1.09 -14.98
N LEU A 89 8.77 -0.90 -15.07
CA LEU A 89 9.44 0.36 -14.75
C LEU A 89 9.20 1.47 -15.81
N ARG A 90 8.71 1.12 -17.00
CA ARG A 90 8.35 2.07 -18.07
C ARG A 90 6.83 2.27 -18.20
N CYS A 91 6.04 1.49 -17.49
CA CYS A 91 4.59 1.53 -17.52
C CYS A 91 4.01 1.96 -16.17
N ARG A 92 2.86 2.62 -16.19
CA ARG A 92 2.07 2.85 -14.97
C ARG A 92 0.96 1.82 -14.82
N PRO A 93 0.72 1.31 -13.58
CA PRO A 93 -0.45 0.49 -13.32
C PRO A 93 -1.73 1.22 -13.70
N VAL A 94 -2.64 0.52 -14.38
CA VAL A 94 -3.95 1.05 -14.75
C VAL A 94 -4.94 0.86 -13.62
N ALA A 95 -6.03 1.63 -13.63
CA ALA A 95 -7.13 1.41 -12.70
C ALA A 95 -7.69 -0.01 -12.84
N TRP A 96 -8.04 -0.64 -11.72
CA TRP A 96 -8.59 -1.99 -11.73
C TRP A 96 -9.93 -2.02 -12.48
N PRO A 97 -10.15 -3.01 -13.36
CA PRO A 97 -11.29 -3.03 -14.26
C PRO A 97 -12.60 -3.18 -13.49
N ASN A 98 -13.60 -2.37 -13.84
CA ASN A 98 -14.92 -2.33 -13.20
C ASN A 98 -16.03 -3.00 -14.03
N ARG A 99 -15.66 -3.89 -14.96
CA ARG A 99 -16.59 -4.59 -15.87
C ARG A 99 -17.33 -5.76 -15.22
N GLY A 100 -17.08 -6.01 -13.93
CA GLY A 100 -17.74 -7.03 -13.12
C GLY A 100 -17.02 -7.26 -11.79
N PRO A 101 -17.54 -8.15 -10.93
CA PRO A 101 -16.88 -8.51 -9.70
C PRO A 101 -15.49 -9.08 -9.94
N LEU A 102 -14.49 -8.48 -9.29
CA LEU A 102 -13.10 -8.91 -9.28
C LEU A 102 -12.59 -8.87 -7.85
N SER A 103 -12.07 -9.99 -7.35
CA SER A 103 -11.55 -10.08 -5.98
C SER A 103 -10.33 -10.98 -5.88
N ALA A 104 -9.50 -10.75 -4.88
CA ALA A 104 -8.37 -11.58 -4.53
C ALA A 104 -8.63 -12.32 -3.22
N LEU A 105 -8.38 -13.62 -3.20
CA LEU A 105 -8.38 -14.45 -2.01
C LEU A 105 -6.94 -14.77 -1.62
N VAL A 106 -6.46 -14.23 -0.51
CA VAL A 106 -5.10 -14.48 -0.03
C VAL A 106 -5.16 -15.51 1.10
N ASN A 107 -4.55 -16.68 0.90
CA ASN A 107 -4.50 -17.78 1.87
C ASN A 107 -5.89 -18.19 2.39
N ASP A 108 -6.89 -18.24 1.51
CA ASP A 108 -8.28 -18.61 1.83
C ASP A 108 -8.96 -17.72 2.89
N LYS A 109 -8.44 -16.50 3.08
CA LYS A 109 -9.02 -15.47 3.97
C LYS A 109 -10.15 -14.72 3.27
N ILE A 110 -10.69 -13.69 3.93
CA ILE A 110 -11.75 -12.83 3.37
C ILE A 110 -11.34 -12.29 1.99
N PRO A 111 -12.24 -12.33 0.99
CA PRO A 111 -11.97 -11.78 -0.33
C PRO A 111 -11.68 -10.28 -0.26
N VAL A 112 -10.55 -9.87 -0.84
CA VAL A 112 -10.18 -8.46 -1.04
C VAL A 112 -10.81 -8.02 -2.37
N PRO A 113 -11.75 -7.06 -2.39
CA PRO A 113 -12.26 -6.53 -3.64
C PRO A 113 -11.12 -5.81 -4.38
N LEU A 114 -10.92 -6.19 -5.64
CA LEU A 114 -9.94 -5.56 -6.51
C LEU A 114 -10.62 -4.54 -7.43
N SER A 115 -11.85 -4.83 -7.86
CA SER A 115 -12.73 -3.87 -8.50
C SER A 115 -13.73 -3.29 -7.51
N ALA A 116 -14.23 -2.08 -7.79
CA ALA A 116 -15.29 -1.49 -7.00
C ALA A 116 -16.53 -2.41 -6.98
N PRO A 117 -17.21 -2.49 -5.82
CA PRO A 117 -18.35 -1.62 -5.64
C PRO A 117 -18.12 -0.72 -4.42
N MET A 118 -18.63 0.51 -4.44
CA MET A 118 -18.53 1.51 -3.35
C MET A 118 -17.22 2.31 -3.31
N LYS A 119 -17.19 3.33 -4.18
CA LYS A 119 -16.35 4.52 -4.02
C LYS A 119 -16.82 5.28 -2.77
N VAL A 120 -16.00 5.38 -1.73
CA VAL A 120 -16.06 6.53 -0.81
C VAL A 120 -14.81 7.36 -1.09
N CYS A 121 -14.93 8.29 -2.02
CA CYS A 121 -13.92 9.31 -2.25
C CYS A 121 -13.86 10.19 -1.00
N THR A 122 -12.91 9.94 -0.10
CA THR A 122 -12.44 11.00 0.79
C THR A 122 -11.57 11.94 -0.04
N SER A 123 -11.72 13.26 0.15
CA SER A 123 -11.30 14.39 -0.71
C SER A 123 -9.80 14.52 -1.03
N THR A 124 -8.99 13.50 -0.86
CA THR A 124 -7.53 13.49 -1.05
C THR A 124 -7.13 12.14 -1.64
N ASN A 125 -7.17 11.96 -2.98
CA ASN A 125 -6.56 10.90 -3.81
C ASN A 125 -6.25 9.49 -3.20
N HIS A 126 -6.94 9.06 -2.15
CA HIS A 126 -6.71 7.84 -1.40
C HIS A 126 -8.04 7.08 -1.37
N MET A 127 -8.04 5.89 -1.96
CA MET A 127 -9.23 5.03 -1.97
C MET A 127 -9.09 4.00 -0.85
N ARG A 128 -10.04 4.00 0.09
CA ARG A 128 -10.13 3.00 1.16
C ARG A 128 -11.22 1.99 0.81
N PHE A 129 -10.85 0.72 0.67
CA PHE A 129 -11.82 -0.37 0.69
C PHE A 129 -12.02 -0.83 2.14
N TYR A 130 -13.22 -0.60 2.66
CA TYR A 130 -13.63 -1.15 3.95
C TYR A 130 -14.12 -2.58 3.69
N LEU A 131 -13.35 -3.56 4.18
CA LEU A 131 -13.88 -4.92 4.30
C LEU A 131 -14.93 -4.92 5.42
N VAL A 132 -15.95 -5.77 5.29
CA VAL A 132 -17.12 -5.85 6.18
C VAL A 132 -16.74 -6.20 7.64
N ASP A 133 -15.49 -6.58 7.89
CA ASP A 133 -14.88 -6.64 9.23
C ASP A 133 -13.84 -5.53 9.37
N ASP A 134 -14.08 -4.59 10.31
CA ASP A 134 -13.31 -3.38 10.69
C ASP A 134 -11.79 -3.56 10.97
N ARG A 135 -11.20 -4.72 10.68
CA ARG A 135 -9.82 -5.09 11.03
C ARG A 135 -8.85 -5.10 9.85
N ALA A 136 -9.32 -4.98 8.61
CA ALA A 136 -8.45 -4.96 7.44
C ALA A 136 -8.95 -3.97 6.38
N VAL A 137 -8.39 -2.75 6.40
CA VAL A 137 -8.61 -1.76 5.35
C VAL A 137 -7.53 -1.95 4.28
N CYS A 138 -7.94 -2.29 3.07
CA CYS A 138 -7.06 -2.27 1.90
C CYS A 138 -7.06 -0.86 1.32
N GLN A 139 -5.98 -0.11 1.57
CA GLN A 139 -5.79 1.20 0.99
C GLN A 139 -5.13 1.06 -0.38
N VAL A 140 -5.76 1.59 -1.43
CA VAL A 140 -5.18 1.61 -2.78
C VAL A 140 -4.41 2.91 -2.98
N PHE A 141 -3.19 2.77 -3.47
CA PHE A 141 -2.28 3.88 -3.74
C PHE A 141 -1.82 3.78 -5.18
N ASP A 142 -2.11 4.77 -6.01
CA ASP A 142 -1.65 4.80 -7.41
C ASP A 142 -2.00 3.51 -8.19
N ASN A 143 -3.23 2.99 -8.00
CA ASN A 143 -3.74 1.70 -8.53
C ASN A 143 -3.02 0.43 -8.03
N VAL A 144 -2.15 0.56 -7.03
CA VAL A 144 -1.45 -0.54 -6.36
C VAL A 144 -2.25 -0.99 -5.14
N ILE A 145 -2.55 -2.30 -5.05
CA ILE A 145 -3.27 -2.89 -3.92
C ILE A 145 -2.26 -3.65 -3.03
N PRO A 146 -1.85 -3.09 -1.88
CA PRO A 146 -0.97 -3.79 -0.96
C PRO A 146 -1.69 -4.98 -0.33
N ILE A 147 -1.08 -6.16 -0.42
CA ILE A 147 -1.61 -7.39 0.20
C ILE A 147 -0.68 -7.95 1.29
N SER A 148 0.36 -7.21 1.65
CA SER A 148 1.39 -7.61 2.62
C SER A 148 0.82 -8.06 3.96
N SER A 149 -0.25 -7.42 4.44
CA SER A 149 -0.93 -7.74 5.70
C SER A 149 -1.64 -9.10 5.70
N PHE A 150 -1.92 -9.68 4.53
CA PHE A 150 -2.60 -10.97 4.41
C PHE A 150 -1.63 -12.15 4.29
N LEU A 151 -0.36 -11.87 4.00
CA LEU A 151 0.68 -12.85 3.75
C LEU A 151 1.33 -13.35 5.05
N LYS A 152 1.96 -14.53 4.97
CA LYS A 152 2.72 -15.18 6.06
C LYS A 152 4.10 -15.60 5.57
N ALA A 153 5.03 -15.84 6.50
CA ALA A 153 6.29 -16.49 6.15
C ALA A 153 6.04 -17.89 5.53
N GLY A 154 6.84 -18.25 4.53
CA GLY A 154 6.69 -19.49 3.76
C GLY A 154 5.73 -19.35 2.57
N LYS A 155 5.03 -20.45 2.26
CA LYS A 155 4.15 -20.55 1.09
C LYS A 155 2.85 -19.77 1.30
N ASN A 156 2.51 -18.96 0.30
CA ASN A 156 1.25 -18.23 0.20
C ASN A 156 0.58 -18.55 -1.13
N ARG A 157 -0.75 -18.53 -1.11
CA ARG A 157 -1.60 -18.71 -2.29
C ARG A 157 -2.48 -17.48 -2.45
N ILE A 158 -2.49 -16.89 -3.65
CA ILE A 158 -3.33 -15.76 -4.00
C ILE A 158 -4.23 -16.20 -5.14
N GLN A 159 -5.54 -16.15 -4.97
CA GLN A 159 -6.49 -16.50 -6.03
C GLN A 159 -7.19 -15.25 -6.55
N ILE A 160 -7.10 -14.97 -7.84
CA ILE A 160 -7.85 -13.87 -8.46
C ILE A 160 -9.12 -14.45 -9.06
N ARG A 161 -10.26 -14.01 -8.54
CA ARG A 161 -11.60 -14.43 -9.00
C ARG A 161 -12.18 -13.33 -9.86
N GLN A 162 -12.31 -13.59 -11.15
CA GLN A 162 -12.96 -12.72 -12.12
C GLN A 162 -14.30 -13.30 -12.57
N GLN A 163 -15.27 -12.42 -12.82
CA GLN A 163 -16.61 -12.81 -13.33
C GLN A 163 -16.94 -12.19 -14.70
N ALA A 164 -16.04 -11.39 -15.26
CA ALA A 164 -16.23 -10.70 -16.54
C ALA A 164 -15.06 -10.97 -17.50
N ASN A 165 -15.20 -10.54 -18.75
CA ASN A 165 -14.10 -10.58 -19.71
C ASN A 165 -13.04 -9.53 -19.32
N LEU A 166 -11.86 -10.02 -18.94
CA LEU A 166 -10.69 -9.23 -18.58
C LEU A 166 -9.45 -9.62 -19.42
N SER A 167 -9.64 -10.22 -20.60
CA SER A 167 -8.53 -10.64 -21.48
C SER A 167 -7.56 -9.53 -21.88
N ASP A 168 -8.02 -8.28 -21.78
CA ASP A 168 -7.25 -7.10 -22.15
C ASP A 168 -6.29 -6.66 -21.02
N PHE A 169 -6.28 -7.36 -19.88
CA PHE A 169 -5.51 -6.99 -18.69
C PHE A 169 -4.54 -8.09 -18.27
N ILE A 170 -3.43 -7.69 -17.67
CA ILE A 170 -2.48 -8.59 -17.02
C ILE A 170 -2.33 -8.16 -15.55
N PHE A 171 -2.46 -9.13 -14.65
CA PHE A 171 -2.30 -8.96 -13.22
C PHE A 171 -0.90 -9.40 -12.82
N PHE A 172 -0.23 -8.62 -11.98
CA PHE A 172 1.07 -8.99 -11.42
C PHE A 172 1.02 -9.00 -9.91
N LEU A 173 1.74 -9.97 -9.34
CA LEU A 173 2.15 -9.99 -7.95
C LEU A 173 3.59 -9.50 -7.88
N VAL A 174 3.81 -8.37 -7.23
CA VAL A 174 5.11 -7.70 -7.22
C VAL A 174 5.63 -7.49 -5.80
N ALA A 175 6.93 -7.66 -5.62
CA ALA A 175 7.69 -7.21 -4.46
C ALA A 175 8.37 -5.88 -4.78
N HIS A 176 8.27 -4.92 -3.88
CA HIS A 176 8.84 -3.58 -4.07
C HIS A 176 9.11 -2.89 -2.73
N HIS A 177 9.90 -1.81 -2.75
CA HIS A 177 9.98 -0.87 -1.64
C HIS A 177 8.72 -0.01 -1.54
N PRO A 178 8.36 0.53 -0.36
CA PRO A 178 7.18 1.38 -0.20
C PRO A 178 7.11 2.50 -1.24
N ILE A 179 5.97 2.64 -1.89
CA ILE A 179 5.76 3.70 -2.88
C ILE A 179 5.49 5.02 -2.18
N ARG A 180 5.63 6.14 -2.92
CA ARG A 180 5.49 7.49 -2.36
C ARG A 180 4.15 7.70 -1.64
N GLY A 181 3.05 7.21 -2.21
CA GLY A 181 1.72 7.30 -1.58
C GLY A 181 1.67 6.60 -0.21
N GLN A 182 2.25 5.40 -0.11
CA GLN A 182 2.32 4.64 1.14
C GLN A 182 3.16 5.37 2.21
N LEU A 183 4.33 5.89 1.81
CA LEU A 183 5.20 6.64 2.72
C LEU A 183 4.53 7.93 3.22
N LYS A 184 3.80 8.62 2.34
CA LYS A 184 3.07 9.85 2.67
C LYS A 184 1.96 9.59 3.69
N GLU A 185 1.16 8.54 3.52
CA GLU A 185 0.13 8.15 4.50
C GLU A 185 0.74 7.85 5.87
N ILE A 186 1.83 7.07 5.91
CA ILE A 186 2.51 6.74 7.17
C ILE A 186 3.05 8.00 7.84
N ALA A 187 3.66 8.92 7.07
CA ALA A 187 4.16 10.18 7.60
C ALA A 187 3.03 11.05 8.19
N GLU A 188 1.88 11.12 7.51
CA GLU A 188 0.72 11.86 7.98
C GLU A 188 0.14 11.25 9.26
N VAL A 189 0.00 9.93 9.33
CA VAL A 189 -0.47 9.24 10.55
C VAL A 189 0.50 9.48 11.71
N ARG A 190 1.82 9.36 11.49
CA ARG A 190 2.83 9.63 12.53
C ARG A 190 2.77 11.08 13.02
N LYS A 191 2.51 12.03 12.13
CA LYS A 191 2.34 13.45 12.48
C LYS A 191 1.11 13.63 13.39
N GLN A 192 -0.03 13.05 13.02
CA GLN A 192 -1.26 13.11 13.81
C GLN A 192 -1.09 12.44 15.18
N GLU A 193 -0.45 11.27 15.24
CA GLU A 193 -0.16 10.59 16.51
C GLU A 193 0.77 11.43 17.41
N MET A 194 1.76 12.11 16.82
CA MET A 194 2.66 13.00 17.56
C MET A 194 1.94 14.25 18.08
N GLU A 195 1.06 14.85 17.28
CA GLU A 195 0.22 15.98 17.70
C GLU A 195 -0.73 15.57 18.84
N TRP A 196 -1.36 14.40 18.71
CA TRP A 196 -2.19 13.82 19.77
C TRP A 196 -1.38 13.57 21.05
N ALA A 197 -0.20 12.95 20.95
CA ALA A 197 0.65 12.69 22.10
C ALA A 197 1.08 13.98 22.81
N ARG A 198 1.40 15.05 22.06
CA ARG A 198 1.70 16.37 22.63
C ARG A 198 0.49 16.97 23.34
N TYR A 199 -0.70 16.87 22.75
CA TYR A 199 -1.93 17.35 23.34
C TYR A 199 -2.23 16.62 24.66
N VAL A 200 -2.22 15.28 24.65
CA VAL A 200 -2.42 14.43 25.84
C VAL A 200 -1.40 14.78 26.92
N HIS A 201 -0.12 14.89 26.55
CA HIS A 201 0.91 15.30 27.50
C HIS A 201 0.65 16.70 28.08
N GLY A 202 0.11 17.64 27.29
CA GLY A 202 -0.25 18.99 27.75
C GLY A 202 -1.41 19.01 28.75
N VAL A 203 -2.48 18.25 28.49
CA VAL A 203 -3.67 18.22 29.36
C VAL A 203 -3.50 17.31 30.58
N CYS A 204 -2.61 16.33 30.52
CA CYS A 204 -2.27 15.45 31.64
C CYS A 204 -1.10 15.98 32.49
N ARG A 205 -0.59 17.20 32.23
CA ARG A 205 0.34 17.83 33.17
C ARG A 205 -0.38 17.98 34.51
N PRO A 206 0.28 17.61 35.64
CA PRO A 206 -0.25 17.96 36.94
C PRO A 206 -0.53 19.46 36.95
N PRO A 207 -1.67 19.90 37.52
CA PRO A 207 -1.86 21.33 37.77
C PRO A 207 -0.64 21.83 38.56
N GLU A 208 -0.10 22.97 38.15
CA GLU A 208 1.01 23.59 38.87
C GLU A 208 0.64 23.71 40.34
N THR A 209 1.59 23.40 41.21
CA THR A 209 1.34 23.52 42.64
C THR A 209 1.14 25.00 42.99
N VAL A 210 0.32 25.28 44.00
CA VAL A 210 0.04 26.67 44.45
C VAL A 210 1.35 27.40 44.77
N ASP A 211 2.36 26.69 45.28
CA ASP A 211 3.68 27.23 45.59
C ASP A 211 4.46 27.65 44.34
N GLU A 212 4.41 26.86 43.25
CA GLU A 212 5.07 27.20 41.97
C GLU A 212 4.42 28.42 41.31
N VAL A 213 3.09 28.52 41.38
CA VAL A 213 2.35 29.68 40.88
C VAL A 213 2.72 30.93 41.67
N TRP A 214 2.83 30.81 43.01
CA TRP A 214 3.15 31.92 43.90
C TRP A 214 4.59 32.41 43.75
N GLU A 215 5.57 31.53 43.58
CA GLU A 215 6.96 31.93 43.35
C GLU A 215 7.17 32.63 42.00
N ARG A 216 6.47 32.19 40.95
CA ARG A 216 6.49 32.87 39.65
C ARG A 216 5.90 34.28 39.73
N PHE A 217 4.77 34.42 40.43
CA PHE A 217 4.14 35.74 40.66
C PHE A 217 5.06 36.70 41.42
N LYS A 218 5.81 36.21 42.42
CA LYS A 218 6.82 37.01 43.14
C LYS A 218 8.00 37.42 42.25
N MET A 219 8.41 36.57 41.30
CA MET A 219 9.48 36.92 40.36
C MET A 219 9.05 38.00 39.38
N ASP A 220 7.82 37.97 38.87
CA ASP A 220 7.29 38.99 37.96
C ASP A 220 7.15 40.36 38.64
N LEU A 221 6.80 40.39 39.93
CA LEU A 221 6.75 41.61 40.75
C LEU A 221 8.11 42.25 41.01
N LYS A 222 9.22 41.51 40.88
CA LYS A 222 10.59 42.05 41.05
C LYS A 222 11.18 42.65 39.78
N ASN A 223 10.53 42.44 38.64
CA ASN A 223 10.95 42.95 37.33
C ASN A 223 10.14 44.18 36.87
N LEU A 224 9.27 44.72 37.73
CA LEU A 224 8.55 45.99 37.59
C LEU A 224 9.22 47.08 38.44
#